data_AF-A0A915XN65-F1
#
_entry.id   AF-A0A915XN65-F1
#
_cell.length_a   1.000
_cell.length_b   1.000
_cell.length_c   1.000
_cell.angle_alpha   90.00
_cell.angle_beta   90.00
_cell.angle_gamma   90.00
#
_symmetry.space_group_name_H-M   'P 1'
#
loop_
_entity.id
_entity.type
_entity.pdbx_description
1 polymer ?
#
loop_
_entity_poly.entity_id
_entity_poly.type
_entity_poly.pdbx_seq_one_letter_code
_entity_poly.pdbx_strand_id
1 'polypeptide(L)'
;MAAPILATDLPAPVMTRAALEQPTGEDAADLAELRYVDDTGPGITRVLSRTRATYRSPEGRVVRDAATLARIRSLAIPPAWTRVWICPRADGHIQATGRDARGRKQYRYHPRWQQVRDAAKYGRLLAFGRALPLLRARVMRDLQAPPLSHTRVLATVVRLLETTLIRVGNEEYARTNQSFGLTTLRDRHATVTNDRLRFRFRAKSGVWQEVELRDARLARTVKRCQDLPGQVLFQYVDADGTRQRVTSEDVNAYLGEVTGQPFTARTSARGPAPSWPPLPCRNSSTSTPRPVASAMSRGPSSASPGNWATRRPCAVAVTCIRPSSTTTSTGRRWRCCGRRPPT
;
A
#
# COMPACT_ATOMS: atom_id res chain seq x y z
N MET A 1 -11.19 -54.87 14.57
CA MET A 1 -9.98 -54.01 14.59
C MET A 1 -9.79 -53.48 13.18
N ALA A 2 -10.21 -52.24 12.92
CA ALA A 2 -10.04 -51.58 11.63
C ALA A 2 -8.98 -50.48 11.81
N ALA A 3 -7.87 -50.60 11.08
CA ALA A 3 -6.80 -49.61 11.08
C ALA A 3 -7.27 -48.32 10.38
N PRO A 4 -6.90 -47.13 10.87
CA PRO A 4 -7.26 -45.88 10.20
C PRO A 4 -6.36 -45.71 8.96
N ILE A 5 -6.99 -45.42 7.84
CA ILE A 5 -6.32 -45.04 6.59
C ILE A 5 -5.66 -43.68 6.83
N LEU A 6 -4.33 -43.66 6.87
CA LEU A 6 -3.54 -42.44 6.83
C LEU A 6 -3.90 -41.67 5.56
N ALA A 7 -4.41 -40.45 5.74
CA ALA A 7 -4.57 -39.47 4.68
C ALA A 7 -3.19 -39.23 4.06
N THR A 8 -3.03 -39.80 2.87
CA THR A 8 -1.83 -39.66 2.05
C THR A 8 -1.70 -38.18 1.66
N ASP A 9 -0.49 -37.65 1.86
CA ASP A 9 -0.02 -36.38 1.32
C ASP A 9 -0.36 -36.31 -0.18
N LEU A 10 -1.43 -35.61 -0.52
CA LEU A 10 -1.62 -35.15 -1.90
C LEU A 10 -0.63 -34.00 -2.10
N PRO A 11 0.37 -34.13 -3.00
CA PRO A 11 1.27 -33.03 -3.28
C PRO A 11 0.43 -31.84 -3.75
N ALA A 12 0.55 -30.71 -3.05
CA ALA A 12 -0.09 -29.48 -3.45
C ALA A 12 0.25 -29.23 -4.93
N PRO A 13 -0.75 -28.94 -5.80
CA PRO A 13 -0.49 -28.78 -7.22
C PRO A 13 0.55 -27.68 -7.38
N VAL A 14 1.74 -28.06 -7.82
CA VAL A 14 2.82 -27.14 -8.18
C VAL A 14 2.31 -26.40 -9.41
N MET A 15 1.67 -25.25 -9.18
CA MET A 15 1.30 -24.35 -10.26
C MET A 15 2.59 -23.97 -10.98
N THR A 16 2.72 -24.40 -12.23
CA THR A 16 3.92 -24.18 -13.05
C THR A 16 4.22 -22.69 -13.12
N ARG A 17 5.50 -22.31 -13.15
CA ARG A 17 5.94 -20.91 -13.26
C ARG A 17 5.20 -20.13 -14.36
N ALA A 18 4.92 -20.78 -15.48
CA ALA A 18 4.15 -20.25 -16.60
C ALA A 18 2.70 -19.85 -16.23
N ALA A 19 2.04 -20.53 -15.30
CA ALA A 19 0.68 -20.22 -14.86
C ALA A 19 0.61 -19.00 -13.92
N LEU A 20 1.76 -18.56 -13.39
CA LEU A 20 1.89 -17.41 -12.47
C LEU A 20 2.59 -16.21 -13.10
N GLU A 21 3.15 -16.42 -14.29
CA GLU A 21 3.62 -15.39 -15.19
C GLU A 21 2.45 -14.47 -15.56
N GLN A 22 2.69 -13.16 -15.56
CA GLN A 22 1.62 -12.22 -15.89
C GLN A 22 1.37 -12.32 -17.38
N PRO A 23 0.10 -12.46 -17.83
CA PRO A 23 -0.19 -12.30 -19.24
C PRO A 23 0.36 -10.95 -19.68
N THR A 24 1.00 -10.94 -20.85
CA THR A 24 1.49 -9.70 -21.46
C THR A 24 0.32 -8.73 -21.65
N GLY A 25 0.64 -7.49 -22.01
CA GLY A 25 -0.41 -6.54 -22.35
C GLY A 25 -1.33 -7.07 -23.45
N GLU A 26 -0.74 -7.77 -24.42
CA GLU A 26 -1.42 -8.35 -25.58
C GLU A 26 -2.28 -9.55 -25.18
N ASP A 27 -1.71 -10.52 -24.45
CA ASP A 27 -2.47 -11.71 -23.99
C ASP A 27 -3.70 -11.31 -23.15
N ALA A 28 -3.56 -10.28 -22.30
CA ALA A 28 -4.66 -9.79 -21.49
C ALA A 28 -5.74 -9.07 -22.32
N ALA A 29 -5.38 -8.51 -23.47
CA ALA A 29 -6.32 -7.89 -24.39
C ALA A 29 -7.10 -8.98 -25.13
N ASP A 30 -6.40 -10.00 -25.64
CA ASP A 30 -6.99 -11.12 -26.35
C ASP A 30 -7.95 -11.93 -25.46
N LEU A 31 -7.55 -12.23 -24.22
CA LEU A 31 -8.42 -12.86 -23.20
C LEU A 31 -9.66 -12.02 -22.87
N ALA A 32 -9.57 -10.70 -23.04
CA ALA A 32 -10.69 -9.79 -22.85
C ALA A 32 -11.52 -9.58 -24.13
N GLU A 33 -11.15 -10.22 -25.25
CA GLU A 33 -11.64 -9.94 -26.62
C GLU A 33 -11.55 -8.45 -26.96
N LEU A 34 -10.41 -7.85 -26.62
CA LEU A 34 -10.08 -6.45 -26.87
C LEU A 34 -8.84 -6.36 -27.73
N ARG A 35 -8.70 -5.23 -28.42
CA ARG A 35 -7.48 -4.91 -29.15
C ARG A 35 -6.46 -4.28 -28.24
N TYR A 36 -5.24 -4.79 -28.30
CA TYR A 36 -4.10 -4.08 -27.78
C TYR A 36 -3.88 -2.81 -28.61
N VAL A 37 -3.80 -1.66 -27.95
CA VAL A 37 -3.72 -0.33 -28.58
C VAL A 37 -2.73 0.54 -27.81
N ASP A 38 -1.96 1.34 -28.54
CA ASP A 38 -1.06 2.33 -27.96
C ASP A 38 -1.59 3.75 -28.23
N ASP A 39 -1.28 4.69 -27.33
CA ASP A 39 -1.78 6.06 -27.39
C ASP A 39 -0.85 7.06 -28.10
N THR A 40 0.23 6.57 -28.73
CA THR A 40 1.07 7.36 -29.65
C THR A 40 0.44 7.54 -31.03
N GLY A 41 -0.48 6.64 -31.41
CA GLY A 41 -1.23 6.71 -32.65
C GLY A 41 -2.28 7.82 -32.64
N PRO A 42 -2.81 8.19 -33.82
CA PRO A 42 -3.79 9.25 -33.93
C PRO A 42 -5.11 8.84 -33.24
N GLY A 43 -5.64 9.73 -32.39
CA GLY A 43 -6.80 9.45 -31.55
C GLY A 43 -7.82 10.58 -31.57
N ILE A 44 -8.95 10.35 -30.91
CA ILE A 44 -9.95 11.40 -30.67
C ILE A 44 -9.37 12.38 -29.65
N THR A 45 -9.40 13.67 -29.98
CA THR A 45 -8.89 14.74 -29.11
C THR A 45 -10.04 15.50 -28.46
N ARG A 46 -9.83 15.94 -27.22
CA ARG A 46 -10.78 16.80 -26.50
C ARG A 46 -10.38 18.26 -26.67
N VAL A 47 -11.27 19.05 -27.27
CA VAL A 47 -11.15 20.51 -27.40
C VAL A 47 -12.09 21.15 -26.39
N LEU A 48 -11.55 21.92 -25.44
CA LEU A 48 -12.33 22.62 -24.44
C LEU A 48 -12.83 23.95 -25.03
N SER A 49 -14.14 24.20 -24.98
CA SER A 49 -14.74 25.52 -25.18
C SER A 49 -15.18 26.09 -23.83
N ARG A 50 -15.49 27.40 -23.78
CA ARG A 50 -15.92 28.12 -22.57
C ARG A 50 -17.10 27.46 -21.84
N THR A 51 -17.97 26.75 -22.56
CA THR A 51 -19.20 26.16 -21.99
C THR A 51 -19.31 24.64 -22.16
N ARG A 52 -18.61 24.03 -23.13
CA ARG A 52 -18.72 22.60 -23.45
C ARG A 52 -17.40 22.05 -24.00
N ALA A 53 -17.17 20.75 -23.82
CA ALA A 53 -16.10 20.04 -24.52
C ALA A 53 -16.60 19.53 -25.87
N THR A 54 -15.82 19.75 -26.93
CA THR A 54 -16.03 19.19 -28.26
C THR A 54 -14.97 18.14 -28.53
N TYR A 55 -15.32 17.07 -29.24
CA TYR A 55 -14.40 15.99 -29.58
C TYR A 55 -14.09 16.03 -31.08
N ARG A 56 -12.82 15.86 -31.44
CA ARG A 56 -12.38 15.81 -32.84
C ARG A 56 -11.79 14.44 -33.14
N SER A 57 -12.13 13.90 -34.31
CA SER A 57 -11.58 12.64 -34.83
C SER A 57 -10.08 12.79 -35.14
N PRO A 58 -9.36 11.68 -35.37
CA PRO A 58 -8.00 11.68 -35.92
C PRO A 58 -7.81 12.61 -37.13
N GLU A 59 -8.81 12.72 -37.99
CA GLU A 59 -8.84 13.55 -39.20
C GLU A 59 -9.26 15.01 -38.92
N GLY A 60 -9.42 15.40 -37.66
CA GLY A 60 -9.79 16.75 -37.23
C GLY A 60 -11.29 17.08 -37.32
N ARG A 61 -12.11 16.15 -37.82
CA ARG A 61 -13.57 16.33 -37.97
C ARG A 61 -14.27 16.29 -36.62
N VAL A 62 -15.36 17.05 -36.45
CA VAL A 62 -16.14 17.01 -35.22
C VAL A 62 -16.84 15.65 -35.09
N VAL A 63 -16.64 14.98 -33.96
CA VAL A 63 -17.31 13.72 -33.65
C VAL A 63 -18.77 14.00 -33.30
N ARG A 64 -19.69 13.56 -34.15
CA ARG A 64 -21.14 13.69 -33.95
C ARG A 64 -21.85 12.36 -33.67
N ASP A 65 -21.15 11.25 -33.85
CA ASP A 65 -21.69 9.91 -33.62
C ASP A 65 -22.15 9.75 -32.16
N ALA A 66 -23.44 9.44 -31.99
CA ALA A 66 -24.08 9.37 -30.68
C ALA A 66 -23.49 8.25 -29.80
N ALA A 67 -23.16 7.10 -30.40
CA ALA A 67 -22.58 5.97 -29.69
C ALA A 67 -21.18 6.29 -29.15
N THR A 68 -20.33 6.91 -29.98
CA THR A 68 -18.99 7.37 -29.58
C THR A 68 -19.08 8.42 -28.47
N LEU A 69 -19.98 9.40 -28.59
CA LEU A 69 -20.15 10.43 -27.55
C LEU A 69 -20.71 9.85 -26.23
N ALA A 70 -21.59 8.86 -26.29
CA ALA A 70 -22.06 8.14 -25.09
C ALA A 70 -20.92 7.39 -24.40
N ARG A 71 -20.09 6.67 -25.17
CA ARG A 71 -18.89 6.00 -24.65
C ARG A 71 -17.91 6.98 -24.00
N ILE A 72 -17.58 8.09 -24.67
CA ILE A 72 -16.66 9.08 -24.10
C ILE A 72 -17.17 9.65 -22.77
N ARG A 73 -18.48 9.89 -22.66
CA ARG A 73 -19.12 10.33 -21.41
C ARG A 73 -19.00 9.29 -20.31
N SER A 74 -19.19 8.00 -20.60
CA SER A 74 -19.10 6.93 -19.61
C SER A 74 -17.68 6.73 -19.05
N LEU A 75 -16.63 7.13 -19.80
CA LEU A 75 -15.24 7.10 -19.32
C LEU A 75 -14.96 8.07 -18.16
N ALA A 76 -15.86 9.05 -17.91
CA ALA A 76 -15.72 10.06 -16.87
C ALA A 76 -14.30 10.66 -16.82
N ILE A 77 -13.84 11.17 -17.98
CA ILE A 77 -12.51 11.77 -18.12
C ILE A 77 -12.50 13.11 -17.37
N PRO A 78 -11.68 13.27 -16.32
CA PRO A 78 -11.69 14.48 -15.51
C PRO A 78 -11.47 15.75 -16.35
N PRO A 79 -12.20 16.85 -16.06
CA PRO A 79 -12.07 18.09 -16.84
C PRO A 79 -10.68 18.71 -16.70
N ALA A 80 -10.02 18.52 -15.56
CA ALA A 80 -8.65 19.02 -15.31
C ALA A 80 -7.54 18.29 -16.08
N TRP A 81 -7.84 17.20 -16.79
CA TRP A 81 -6.82 16.52 -17.59
C TRP A 81 -6.47 17.31 -18.85
N THR A 82 -5.17 17.44 -19.10
CA THR A 82 -4.60 18.04 -20.31
C THR A 82 -4.04 16.96 -21.25
N ARG A 83 -3.77 17.30 -22.52
CA ARG A 83 -3.26 16.37 -23.54
C ARG A 83 -4.05 15.05 -23.58
N VAL A 84 -5.38 15.17 -23.63
CA VAL A 84 -6.29 14.02 -23.60
C VAL A 84 -6.31 13.35 -24.97
N TRP A 85 -5.96 12.07 -24.97
CA TRP A 85 -6.13 11.15 -26.09
C TRP A 85 -7.26 10.19 -25.76
N ILE A 86 -8.15 9.94 -26.72
CA ILE A 86 -9.27 9.01 -26.58
C ILE A 86 -9.18 8.01 -27.72
N CYS A 87 -9.28 6.72 -27.41
CA CYS A 87 -9.22 5.68 -28.42
C CYS A 87 -10.41 5.82 -29.40
N PRO A 88 -10.15 5.87 -30.73
CA PRO A 88 -11.21 5.88 -31.73
C PRO A 88 -12.09 4.64 -31.65
N ARG A 89 -11.50 3.50 -31.28
CA ARG A 89 -12.18 2.21 -31.25
C ARG A 89 -12.81 1.92 -29.90
N ALA A 90 -14.01 1.34 -29.92
CA ALA A 90 -14.68 0.89 -28.69
C ALA A 90 -14.02 -0.35 -28.08
N ASP A 91 -13.40 -1.21 -28.91
CA ASP A 91 -12.75 -2.47 -28.52
C ASP A 91 -11.29 -2.30 -28.07
N GLY A 92 -10.75 -1.07 -27.98
CA GLY A 92 -9.39 -0.83 -27.50
C GLY A 92 -9.25 -1.01 -25.99
N HIS A 93 -8.23 -1.73 -25.52
CA HIS A 93 -8.05 -1.97 -24.08
C HIS A 93 -7.77 -0.69 -23.27
N ILE A 94 -7.04 0.27 -23.84
CA ILE A 94 -6.97 1.66 -23.36
C ILE A 94 -8.05 2.45 -24.08
N GLN A 95 -8.91 3.11 -23.31
CA GLN A 95 -10.00 3.93 -23.83
C GLN A 95 -9.69 5.42 -23.83
N ALA A 96 -8.90 5.90 -22.86
CA ALA A 96 -8.38 7.26 -22.88
C ALA A 96 -7.10 7.39 -22.06
N THR A 97 -6.26 8.33 -22.45
CA THR A 97 -5.12 8.80 -21.67
C THR A 97 -5.15 10.31 -21.52
N GLY A 98 -4.45 10.83 -20.52
CA GLY A 98 -4.32 12.27 -20.31
C GLY A 98 -3.27 12.59 -19.26
N ARG A 99 -2.99 13.87 -19.07
CA ARG A 99 -2.06 14.37 -18.06
C ARG A 99 -2.84 15.01 -16.94
N ASP A 100 -2.62 14.57 -15.70
CA ASP A 100 -3.24 15.21 -14.54
C ASP A 100 -2.60 16.58 -14.21
N ALA A 101 -3.12 17.26 -13.18
CA ALA A 101 -2.61 18.56 -12.73
C ALA A 101 -1.12 18.54 -12.31
N ARG A 102 -0.53 17.36 -12.10
CA ARG A 102 0.89 17.17 -11.79
C ARG A 102 1.70 16.67 -13.01
N GLY A 103 1.13 16.69 -14.22
CA GLY A 103 1.77 16.24 -15.45
C GLY A 103 1.91 14.72 -15.59
N ARG A 104 1.34 13.93 -14.67
CA ARG A 104 1.45 12.46 -14.71
C ARG A 104 0.48 11.90 -15.74
N LYS A 105 0.94 10.93 -16.53
CA LYS A 105 0.09 10.21 -17.48
C LYS A 105 -0.91 9.33 -16.72
N GLN A 106 -2.18 9.53 -17.00
CA GLN A 106 -3.30 8.80 -16.43
C GLN A 106 -4.05 8.06 -17.53
N TYR A 107 -4.68 6.95 -17.15
CA TYR A 107 -5.33 6.03 -18.06
C TYR A 107 -6.79 5.79 -17.66
N ARG A 108 -7.63 5.56 -18.67
CA ARG A 108 -8.95 4.94 -18.57
C ARG A 108 -8.91 3.67 -19.43
N TYR A 109 -9.22 2.53 -18.82
CA TYR A 109 -9.23 1.24 -19.48
C TYR A 109 -10.65 0.78 -19.78
N HIS A 110 -10.80 -0.08 -20.79
CA HIS A 110 -12.06 -0.77 -21.05
C HIS A 110 -12.48 -1.62 -19.83
N PRO A 111 -13.78 -1.73 -19.49
CA PRO A 111 -14.23 -2.53 -18.34
C PRO A 111 -13.79 -4.01 -18.40
N ARG A 112 -13.90 -4.65 -19.58
CA ARG A 112 -13.46 -6.05 -19.78
C ARG A 112 -11.96 -6.25 -19.50
N TRP A 113 -11.13 -5.26 -19.85
CA TRP A 113 -9.70 -5.29 -19.52
C TRP A 113 -9.47 -5.34 -18.02
N GLN A 114 -10.20 -4.52 -17.26
CA GLN A 114 -10.10 -4.51 -15.79
C GLN A 114 -10.52 -5.86 -15.21
N GLN A 115 -11.61 -6.45 -15.71
CA GLN A 115 -12.11 -7.77 -15.27
C GLN A 115 -11.05 -8.88 -15.44
N VAL A 116 -10.43 -8.98 -16.63
CA VAL A 116 -9.39 -9.99 -16.90
C VAL A 116 -8.14 -9.75 -16.05
N ARG A 117 -7.68 -8.50 -15.95
CA ARG A 117 -6.50 -8.15 -15.13
C ARG A 117 -6.74 -8.38 -13.63
N ASP A 118 -7.97 -8.16 -13.15
CA ASP A 118 -8.34 -8.42 -11.77
C ASP A 118 -8.47 -9.93 -11.49
N ALA A 119 -9.03 -10.72 -12.41
CA ALA A 119 -9.10 -12.18 -12.31
C ALA A 119 -7.70 -12.81 -12.19
N ALA A 120 -6.76 -12.42 -13.07
CA ALA A 120 -5.37 -12.88 -13.01
C ALA A 120 -4.69 -12.53 -11.67
N LYS A 121 -5.05 -11.39 -11.06
CA LYS A 121 -4.55 -10.98 -9.75
C LYS A 121 -5.09 -11.88 -8.63
N TYR A 122 -6.33 -12.36 -8.69
CA TYR A 122 -6.90 -13.24 -7.65
C TYR A 122 -6.22 -14.60 -7.62
N GLY A 123 -5.98 -15.22 -8.79
CA GLY A 123 -5.24 -16.50 -8.86
C GLY A 123 -3.85 -16.39 -8.21
N ARG A 124 -3.18 -15.27 -8.42
CA ARG A 124 -1.87 -14.99 -7.82
C ARG A 124 -1.92 -14.77 -6.31
N LEU A 125 -2.99 -14.19 -5.77
CA LEU A 125 -3.17 -14.08 -4.31
C LEU A 125 -3.34 -15.46 -3.65
N LEU A 126 -4.07 -16.37 -4.29
CA LEU A 126 -4.20 -17.75 -3.81
C LEU A 126 -2.86 -18.48 -3.83
N ALA A 127 -2.12 -18.38 -4.93
CA ALA A 127 -0.78 -18.95 -5.03
C ALA A 127 0.19 -18.36 -4.00
N PHE A 128 0.14 -17.04 -3.78
CA PHE A 128 0.93 -16.39 -2.73
C PHE A 128 0.55 -16.91 -1.34
N GLY A 129 -0.74 -17.07 -1.06
CA GLY A 129 -1.23 -17.66 0.19
C GLY A 129 -0.66 -19.06 0.46
N ARG A 130 -0.55 -19.90 -0.58
CA ARG A 130 0.07 -21.23 -0.49
C ARG A 130 1.58 -21.17 -0.24
N ALA A 131 2.27 -20.13 -0.71
CA ALA A 131 3.71 -19.94 -0.53
C ALA A 131 4.08 -19.32 0.84
N LEU A 132 3.12 -18.74 1.57
CA LEU A 132 3.38 -18.04 2.84
C LEU A 132 4.07 -18.91 3.91
N PRO A 133 3.69 -20.19 4.15
CA PRO A 133 4.36 -21.01 5.15
C PRO A 133 5.85 -21.18 4.86
N LEU A 134 6.21 -21.44 3.60
CA LEU A 134 7.60 -21.56 3.15
C LEU A 134 8.35 -20.23 3.31
N LEU A 135 7.74 -19.12 2.87
CA LEU A 135 8.32 -17.79 3.02
C LEU A 135 8.60 -17.45 4.49
N ARG A 136 7.63 -17.69 5.38
CA ARG A 136 7.78 -17.46 6.83
C ARG A 136 8.90 -18.31 7.43
N ALA A 137 8.98 -19.59 7.07
CA ALA A 137 10.04 -20.47 7.55
C ALA A 137 11.44 -19.98 7.10
N ARG A 138 11.57 -19.56 5.84
CA ARG A 138 12.82 -19.02 5.30
C ARG A 138 13.20 -17.70 5.97
N VAL A 139 12.26 -16.77 6.12
CA VAL A 139 12.47 -15.50 6.84
C VAL A 139 12.97 -15.75 8.27
N MET A 140 12.37 -16.70 8.99
CA MET A 140 12.79 -17.02 10.37
C MET A 140 14.22 -17.54 10.46
N ARG A 141 14.64 -18.36 9.47
CA ARG A 141 16.03 -18.83 9.30
C ARG A 141 16.95 -17.67 8.97
N ASP A 142 16.62 -16.87 7.97
CA ASP A 142 17.47 -15.80 7.44
C ASP A 142 17.66 -14.65 8.44
N LEU A 143 16.70 -14.42 9.34
CA LEU A 143 16.88 -13.51 10.47
C LEU A 143 18.01 -13.96 11.44
N GLN A 144 18.52 -15.21 11.34
CA GLN A 144 19.63 -15.73 12.16
C GLN A 144 20.99 -15.49 11.49
N ALA A 145 21.00 -15.02 10.24
CA ALA A 145 22.23 -14.71 9.53
C ALA A 145 23.07 -13.65 10.29
N PRO A 146 24.35 -13.46 9.92
CA PRO A 146 25.21 -12.47 10.57
C PRO A 146 24.54 -11.09 10.66
N PRO A 147 24.74 -10.34 11.76
CA PRO A 147 24.22 -8.97 11.88
C PRO A 147 24.62 -8.11 10.68
N LEU A 148 23.71 -7.27 10.20
CA LEU A 148 23.93 -6.36 9.06
C LEU A 148 24.30 -7.03 7.73
N SER A 149 24.22 -8.36 7.62
CA SER A 149 24.32 -9.03 6.31
C SER A 149 23.11 -8.74 5.44
N HIS A 150 23.31 -8.77 4.12
CA HIS A 150 22.24 -8.62 3.12
C HIS A 150 21.01 -9.47 3.44
N THR A 151 21.23 -10.77 3.67
CA THR A 151 20.18 -11.75 4.01
C THR A 151 19.38 -11.37 5.25
N ARG A 152 20.05 -10.95 6.33
CA ARG A 152 19.35 -10.61 7.58
C ARG A 152 18.52 -9.34 7.45
N VAL A 153 19.05 -8.33 6.77
CA VAL A 153 18.35 -7.05 6.59
C VAL A 153 17.14 -7.24 5.68
N LEU A 154 17.26 -8.02 4.60
CA LEU A 154 16.12 -8.37 3.74
C LEU A 154 15.03 -9.15 4.48
N ALA A 155 15.40 -10.19 5.23
CA ALA A 155 14.45 -10.94 6.03
C ALA A 155 13.73 -10.05 7.06
N THR A 156 14.44 -9.06 7.62
CA THR A 156 13.86 -8.04 8.51
C THR A 156 12.83 -7.18 7.78
N VAL A 157 13.17 -6.67 6.59
CA VAL A 157 12.26 -5.85 5.77
C VAL A 157 11.01 -6.64 5.37
N VAL A 158 11.15 -7.89 4.95
CA VAL A 158 10.02 -8.74 4.57
C VAL A 158 9.14 -9.08 5.77
N ARG A 159 9.73 -9.36 6.94
CA ARG A 159 8.96 -9.56 8.17
C ARG A 159 8.21 -8.30 8.60
N LEU A 160 8.83 -7.13 8.47
CA LEU A 160 8.18 -5.85 8.74
C LEU A 160 7.05 -5.59 7.75
N LEU A 161 7.23 -5.90 6.45
CA LEU A 161 6.19 -5.80 5.44
C LEU A 161 4.95 -6.58 5.86
N GLU A 162 5.13 -7.84 6.26
CA GLU A 162 4.02 -8.71 6.68
C GLU A 162 3.33 -8.21 7.96
N THR A 163 4.11 -7.81 8.97
CA THR A 163 3.57 -7.48 10.30
C THR A 163 2.99 -6.08 10.40
N THR A 164 3.55 -5.12 9.67
CA THR A 164 3.15 -3.70 9.72
C THR A 164 2.25 -3.27 8.58
N LEU A 165 2.20 -4.07 7.49
CA LEU A 165 1.54 -3.72 6.22
C LEU A 165 2.02 -2.41 5.59
N ILE A 166 3.18 -1.90 6.03
CA ILE A 166 3.84 -0.76 5.40
C ILE A 166 4.26 -1.19 4.00
N ARG A 167 3.95 -0.34 3.02
CA ARG A 167 4.28 -0.61 1.61
C ARG A 167 5.78 -0.51 1.39
N VAL A 168 6.29 -1.31 0.45
CA VAL A 168 7.63 -1.09 -0.11
C VAL A 168 7.65 0.26 -0.81
N GLY A 169 8.64 1.08 -0.45
CA GLY A 169 8.84 2.41 -1.00
C GLY A 169 9.57 2.34 -2.33
N ASN A 170 9.45 3.39 -3.13
CA ASN A 170 10.28 3.61 -4.29
C ASN A 170 10.93 4.99 -4.16
N GLU A 171 12.23 5.06 -4.44
CA GLU A 171 13.08 6.21 -4.14
C GLU A 171 12.71 7.45 -4.97
N GLU A 172 12.30 7.26 -6.23
CA GLU A 172 11.86 8.36 -7.08
C GLU A 172 10.63 9.04 -6.46
N TYR A 173 9.64 8.24 -6.05
CA TYR A 173 8.44 8.77 -5.39
C TYR A 173 8.73 9.40 -4.03
N ALA A 174 9.70 8.88 -3.28
CA ALA A 174 10.08 9.41 -1.98
C ALA A 174 10.68 10.81 -2.10
N ARG A 175 11.55 11.03 -3.08
CA ARG A 175 12.15 12.35 -3.36
C ARG A 175 11.11 13.38 -3.82
N THR A 176 10.25 13.02 -4.77
CA THR A 176 9.29 13.98 -5.35
C THR A 176 8.11 14.30 -4.43
N ASN A 177 7.58 13.32 -3.69
CA ASN A 177 6.33 13.49 -2.92
C ASN A 177 6.56 13.58 -1.41
N GLN A 178 7.81 13.49 -0.95
CA GLN A 178 8.15 13.37 0.48
C GLN A 178 7.31 12.29 1.18
N SER A 179 7.08 11.18 0.48
CA SER A 179 6.25 10.06 0.92
C SER A 179 7.12 8.82 1.03
N PHE A 180 7.17 8.19 2.21
CA PHE A 180 8.07 7.10 2.50
C PHE A 180 7.34 5.74 2.53
N GLY A 181 8.10 4.68 2.26
CA GLY A 181 7.72 3.27 2.47
C GLY A 181 8.93 2.53 3.05
N LEU A 182 8.80 1.23 3.34
CA LEU A 182 9.80 0.47 4.12
C LEU A 182 11.24 0.70 3.65
N THR A 183 11.52 0.44 2.37
CA THR A 183 12.84 0.57 1.74
C THR A 183 13.34 2.02 1.60
N THR A 184 12.47 3.02 1.80
CA THR A 184 12.83 4.44 1.74
C THR A 184 12.72 5.13 3.11
N LEU A 185 12.50 4.37 4.19
CA LEU A 185 12.51 4.92 5.54
C LEU A 185 13.90 5.46 5.89
N ARG A 186 13.91 6.45 6.77
CA ARG A 186 15.11 7.12 7.28
C ARG A 186 15.22 6.88 8.78
N ASP A 187 16.39 7.09 9.35
CA ASP A 187 16.63 6.81 10.78
C ASP A 187 15.65 7.55 11.68
N ARG A 188 15.38 8.82 11.38
CA ARG A 188 14.39 9.66 12.08
C ARG A 188 12.95 9.12 12.06
N HIS A 189 12.62 8.22 11.14
CA HIS A 189 11.28 7.64 11.03
C HIS A 189 11.10 6.42 11.92
N ALA A 190 12.15 5.91 12.56
CA ALA A 190 12.09 4.76 13.45
C ALA A 190 12.58 5.15 14.85
N THR A 191 11.86 4.69 15.88
CA THR A 191 12.32 4.73 17.26
C THR A 191 12.37 3.30 17.78
N VAL A 192 13.52 2.92 18.35
CA VAL A 192 13.70 1.62 19.00
C VAL A 192 13.85 1.84 20.51
N THR A 193 13.07 1.12 21.31
CA THR A 193 13.19 1.14 22.77
C THR A 193 13.01 -0.28 23.30
N ASN A 194 14.10 -0.88 23.80
CA ASN A 194 14.14 -2.29 24.20
C ASN A 194 13.69 -3.22 23.05
N ASP A 195 12.54 -3.87 23.21
CA ASP A 195 11.93 -4.76 22.23
C ASP A 195 10.80 -4.09 21.42
N ARG A 196 10.56 -2.79 21.64
CA ARG A 196 9.53 -2.01 20.94
C ARG A 196 10.12 -1.25 19.77
N LEU A 197 9.42 -1.32 18.65
CA LEU A 197 9.68 -0.58 17.42
C LEU A 197 8.49 0.31 17.13
N ARG A 198 8.75 1.60 16.94
CA ARG A 198 7.76 2.57 16.47
C ARG A 198 8.23 3.21 15.18
N PHE A 199 7.41 3.12 14.14
CA PHE A 199 7.61 3.83 12.88
C PHE A 199 6.64 5.00 12.80
N ARG A 200 7.15 6.21 12.50
CA ARG A 200 6.32 7.40 12.25
C ARG A 200 6.84 8.14 11.02
N PHE A 201 6.02 8.20 9.98
CA PHE A 201 6.41 8.79 8.70
C PHE A 201 5.21 9.27 7.89
N ARG A 202 5.48 10.12 6.90
CA ARG A 202 4.50 10.55 5.91
C ARG A 202 4.43 9.51 4.78
N ALA A 203 3.30 8.83 4.64
CA ALA A 203 3.07 7.79 3.64
C ALA A 203 2.50 8.37 2.33
N LYS A 204 2.07 7.47 1.43
CA LYS A 204 1.42 7.83 0.15
C LYS A 204 0.27 8.82 0.37
N SER A 205 0.17 9.80 -0.53
CA SER A 205 -0.81 10.89 -0.49
C SER A 205 -0.63 11.85 0.70
N GLY A 206 0.50 11.78 1.39
CA GLY A 206 0.84 12.70 2.47
C GLY A 206 0.21 12.37 3.82
N VAL A 207 -0.42 11.20 3.95
CA VAL A 207 -1.07 10.75 5.19
C VAL A 207 0.01 10.30 6.19
N TRP A 208 -0.07 10.79 7.43
CA TRP A 208 0.80 10.32 8.49
C TRP A 208 0.44 8.89 8.90
N GLN A 209 1.43 8.02 8.96
CA GLN A 209 1.29 6.67 9.51
C GLN A 209 2.18 6.51 10.73
N GLU A 210 1.60 5.89 11.75
CA GLU A 210 2.28 5.48 12.96
C GLU A 210 1.98 4.00 13.19
N VAL A 211 3.03 3.19 13.33
CA VAL A 211 2.91 1.75 13.55
C VAL A 211 3.86 1.35 14.66
N GLU A 212 3.33 0.66 15.67
CA GLU A 212 4.10 0.08 16.77
C GLU A 212 4.06 -1.45 16.69
N LEU A 213 5.20 -2.09 16.91
CA LEU A 213 5.29 -3.54 17.10
C LEU A 213 6.28 -3.89 18.22
N ARG A 214 6.08 -5.06 18.82
CA ARG A 214 6.96 -5.60 19.85
C ARG A 214 7.62 -6.87 19.34
N ASP A 215 8.91 -6.79 19.03
CA ASP A 215 9.73 -7.92 18.58
C ASP A 215 11.20 -7.59 18.86
N ALA A 216 11.78 -8.27 19.86
CA ALA A 216 13.14 -8.00 20.30
C ALA A 216 14.20 -8.25 19.21
N ARG A 217 13.93 -9.16 18.27
CA ARG A 217 14.89 -9.51 17.21
C ARG A 217 14.87 -8.45 16.11
N LEU A 218 13.68 -8.04 15.68
CA LEU A 218 13.52 -6.95 14.72
C LEU A 218 14.05 -5.64 15.32
N ALA A 219 13.73 -5.34 16.58
CA ALA A 219 14.22 -4.16 17.29
C ALA A 219 15.75 -4.07 17.26
N ARG A 220 16.44 -5.17 17.60
CA ARG A 220 17.92 -5.24 17.54
C ARG A 220 18.47 -5.04 16.13
N THR A 221 17.85 -5.63 15.11
CA THR A 221 18.34 -5.46 13.73
C THR A 221 18.12 -4.03 13.23
N VAL A 222 16.94 -3.45 13.45
CA VAL A 222 16.64 -2.05 13.08
C VAL A 222 17.59 -1.10 13.81
N LYS A 223 17.83 -1.31 15.11
CA LYS A 223 18.78 -0.49 15.88
C LYS A 223 20.19 -0.53 15.29
N ARG A 224 20.70 -1.72 14.95
CA ARG A 224 22.01 -1.85 14.29
C ARG A 224 22.05 -1.14 12.93
N CYS A 225 20.94 -1.12 12.19
CA CYS A 225 20.90 -0.39 10.93
C CYS A 225 20.93 1.13 11.17
N GLN A 226 20.28 1.65 12.23
CA GLN A 226 20.37 3.07 12.63
C GLN A 226 21.76 3.48 13.11
N ASP A 227 22.55 2.53 13.63
CA ASP A 227 23.90 2.79 14.10
C ASP A 227 24.91 2.88 12.92
N LEU A 228 24.50 2.50 11.70
CA LEU A 228 25.28 2.73 10.49
C LEU A 228 25.23 4.21 10.09
N PRO A 229 26.35 4.79 9.61
CA PRO A 229 26.36 6.17 9.15
C PRO A 229 25.48 6.33 7.91
N GLY A 230 24.66 7.38 7.89
CA GLY A 230 23.78 7.69 6.77
C GLY A 230 22.46 8.30 7.23
N GLN A 231 21.52 8.41 6.30
CA GLN A 231 20.12 8.76 6.62
C GLN A 231 19.15 7.63 6.30
N VAL A 232 19.59 6.59 5.58
CA VAL A 232 18.74 5.50 5.10
C VAL A 232 18.64 4.45 6.20
N LEU A 233 17.42 4.07 6.57
CA LEU A 233 17.22 3.18 7.70
C LEU A 233 17.68 1.74 7.42
N PHE A 234 17.33 1.19 6.25
CA PHE A 234 17.68 -0.20 5.92
C PHE A 234 18.91 -0.24 5.03
N GLN A 235 20.04 -0.49 5.68
CA GLN A 235 21.34 -0.67 5.05
C GLN A 235 21.94 -2.00 5.51
N TYR A 236 22.78 -2.59 4.66
CA TYR A 236 23.56 -3.78 4.96
C TYR A 236 25.03 -3.53 4.60
N VAL A 237 25.92 -4.38 5.12
CA VAL A 237 27.33 -4.41 4.77
C VAL A 237 27.56 -5.61 3.88
N ASP A 238 28.11 -5.39 2.69
CA ASP A 238 28.45 -6.45 1.74
C ASP A 238 29.77 -7.16 2.11
N ALA A 239 30.19 -8.12 1.28
CA ALA A 239 31.39 -8.91 1.52
C ALA A 239 32.68 -8.06 1.50
N ASP A 240 32.66 -6.94 0.77
CA ASP A 240 33.79 -6.01 0.65
C ASP A 240 33.82 -4.99 1.79
N GLY A 241 32.92 -5.12 2.79
CA GLY A 241 32.79 -4.18 3.88
C GLY A 241 32.11 -2.86 3.47
N THR A 242 31.58 -2.79 2.25
CA THR A 242 30.92 -1.60 1.72
C THR A 242 29.45 -1.58 2.15
N ARG A 243 28.97 -0.39 2.48
CA ARG A 243 27.58 -0.19 2.89
C ARG A 243 26.70 -0.08 1.65
N GLN A 244 25.66 -0.88 1.63
CA GLN A 244 24.65 -0.87 0.57
C GLN A 244 23.28 -0.60 1.19
N ARG A 245 22.44 0.12 0.45
CA ARG A 245 21.04 0.32 0.83
C ARG A 245 20.18 -0.84 0.34
N VAL A 246 19.10 -1.13 1.05
CA VAL A 246 18.07 -2.05 0.56
C VAL A 246 17.13 -1.31 -0.39
N THR A 247 16.92 -1.88 -1.58
CA THR A 247 16.06 -1.34 -2.64
C THR A 247 14.75 -2.13 -2.76
N SER A 248 13.80 -1.61 -3.56
CA SER A 248 12.58 -2.36 -3.88
C SER A 248 12.86 -3.62 -4.69
N GLU A 249 13.90 -3.56 -5.52
CA GLU A 249 14.39 -4.62 -6.38
C GLU A 249 14.91 -5.78 -5.53
N ASP A 250 15.72 -5.51 -4.50
CA ASP A 250 16.24 -6.53 -3.59
C ASP A 250 15.11 -7.27 -2.86
N VAL A 251 14.07 -6.55 -2.41
CA VAL A 251 12.91 -7.16 -1.74
C VAL A 251 12.12 -8.05 -2.70
N ASN A 252 11.93 -7.62 -3.94
CA ASN A 252 11.24 -8.45 -4.95
C ASN A 252 12.07 -9.66 -5.35
N ALA A 253 13.40 -9.51 -5.48
CA ALA A 253 14.32 -10.60 -5.76
C ALA A 253 14.28 -11.65 -4.64
N TYR A 254 14.32 -11.22 -3.37
CA TYR A 254 14.20 -12.10 -2.21
C TYR A 254 12.86 -12.87 -2.19
N LEU A 255 11.74 -12.18 -2.43
CA LEU A 255 10.43 -12.85 -2.52
C LEU A 255 10.41 -13.89 -3.66
N GLY A 256 11.03 -13.56 -4.80
CA GLY A 256 11.14 -14.46 -5.94
C GLY A 256 11.99 -15.70 -5.67
N GLU A 257 13.19 -15.51 -5.11
CA GLU A 257 14.12 -16.58 -4.76
C GLU A 257 13.49 -17.57 -3.78
N VAL A 258 12.86 -17.06 -2.72
CA VAL A 258 12.29 -17.91 -1.67
C VAL A 258 11.08 -18.69 -2.17
N THR A 259 10.19 -18.05 -2.92
CA THR A 259 8.93 -18.69 -3.33
C THR A 259 9.05 -19.48 -4.64
N GLY A 260 10.14 -19.32 -5.38
CA GLY A 260 10.31 -19.89 -6.73
C GLY A 260 9.35 -19.32 -7.77
N GLN A 261 8.64 -18.24 -7.42
CA GLN A 261 7.56 -17.64 -8.20
C GLN A 261 7.79 -16.14 -8.33
N PRO A 262 7.36 -15.48 -9.42
CA PRO A 262 7.71 -14.08 -9.67
C PRO A 262 6.92 -13.08 -8.81
N PHE A 263 6.61 -13.38 -7.54
CA PHE A 263 5.84 -12.52 -6.64
C PHE A 263 6.53 -11.17 -6.40
N THR A 264 5.71 -10.13 -6.19
CA THR A 264 6.19 -8.78 -5.89
C THR A 264 5.65 -8.34 -4.54
N ALA A 265 6.32 -7.39 -3.89
CA ALA A 265 5.89 -6.79 -2.62
C ALA A 265 4.48 -6.16 -2.67
N ARG A 266 3.98 -5.82 -3.86
CA ARG A 266 2.60 -5.37 -4.05
C ARG A 266 1.58 -6.49 -3.79
N THR A 267 1.97 -7.74 -4.07
CA THR A 267 1.12 -8.93 -3.92
C THR A 267 0.90 -9.22 -2.43
N SER A 268 1.96 -9.18 -1.62
CA SER A 268 1.90 -9.38 -0.17
C SER A 268 1.06 -8.30 0.53
N ALA A 269 1.16 -7.04 0.12
CA ALA A 269 0.34 -5.94 0.66
C ALA A 269 -1.16 -6.01 0.31
N ARG A 270 -1.61 -7.00 -0.48
CA ARG A 270 -3.03 -7.23 -0.84
C ARG A 270 -3.60 -8.52 -0.24
N GLY A 271 -2.82 -9.28 0.52
CA GLY A 271 -3.30 -10.48 1.21
C GLY A 271 -4.30 -10.14 2.32
N PRO A 272 -5.14 -11.12 2.74
CA PRO A 272 -6.05 -10.91 3.86
C PRO A 272 -5.27 -10.56 5.13
N ALA A 273 -5.77 -9.56 5.87
CA ALA A 273 -5.23 -9.18 7.18
C ALA A 273 -5.15 -10.40 8.11
N PRO A 274 -4.19 -10.47 9.05
CA PRO A 274 -4.01 -11.64 9.88
C PRO A 274 -5.21 -11.79 10.83
N SER A 275 -6.11 -12.71 10.52
CA SER A 275 -7.09 -13.27 11.47
C SER A 275 -6.51 -14.46 12.25
N TRP A 276 -5.19 -14.62 12.25
CA TRP A 276 -4.51 -15.80 12.79
C TRP A 276 -3.76 -15.41 14.07
N PRO A 277 -3.79 -16.27 15.10
CA PRO A 277 -3.15 -15.96 16.37
C PRO A 277 -1.64 -15.77 16.15
N PRO A 278 -1.00 -14.85 16.90
CA PRO A 278 0.45 -14.75 16.89
C PRO A 278 1.06 -16.10 17.27
N LEU A 279 2.14 -16.48 16.58
CA LEU A 279 2.95 -17.65 16.95
C LEU A 279 3.29 -17.57 18.44
N PRO A 280 3.19 -18.67 19.21
CA PRO A 280 3.38 -18.62 20.65
C PRO A 280 4.82 -18.20 20.98
N CYS A 281 4.95 -17.01 21.54
CA CYS A 281 6.14 -16.61 22.28
C CYS A 281 6.19 -17.45 23.56
N ARG A 282 7.09 -18.43 23.61
CA ARG A 282 7.39 -19.18 24.83
C ARG A 282 7.95 -18.18 25.85
N ASN A 283 7.21 -17.98 26.95
CA ASN A 283 7.51 -17.14 28.11
C ASN A 283 6.87 -15.74 28.08
N SER A 284 5.62 -15.67 28.53
CA SER A 284 5.05 -14.44 29.09
C SER A 284 4.04 -14.80 30.18
N SER A 285 4.43 -14.62 31.44
CA SER A 285 3.49 -14.44 32.54
C SER A 285 2.75 -13.13 32.32
N THR A 286 1.44 -13.21 32.16
CA THR A 286 0.57 -12.05 31.93
C THR A 286 0.18 -11.47 33.29
N SER A 287 0.76 -10.33 33.68
CA SER A 287 0.24 -9.52 34.77
C SER A 287 -0.70 -8.46 34.18
N THR A 288 -1.99 -8.60 34.51
CA THR A 288 -3.03 -7.61 34.23
C THR A 288 -2.81 -6.36 35.11
N PRO A 289 -2.91 -5.13 34.59
CA PRO A 289 -2.84 -3.95 35.45
C PRO A 289 -4.13 -3.80 36.28
N ARG A 290 -3.98 -3.63 37.60
CA ARG A 290 -5.06 -3.20 38.52
C ARG A 290 -5.45 -1.74 38.22
N PRO A 291 -6.75 -1.38 38.25
CA PRO A 291 -7.15 0.02 38.24
C PRO A 291 -6.94 0.65 39.62
N VAL A 292 -6.39 1.87 39.63
CA VAL A 292 -6.28 2.73 40.81
C VAL A 292 -7.66 3.29 41.14
N ALA A 293 -8.10 3.08 42.37
CA ALA A 293 -9.35 3.61 42.91
C ALA A 293 -9.17 5.10 43.29
N SER A 294 -10.15 5.93 42.92
CA SER A 294 -10.41 7.21 43.59
C SER A 294 -11.83 7.21 44.14
N ALA A 295 -11.93 7.64 45.40
CA ALA A 295 -13.09 7.52 46.26
C ALA A 295 -14.16 8.60 46.03
N MET A 296 -15.41 8.11 46.04
CA MET A 296 -16.60 8.60 46.76
C MET A 296 -16.99 10.09 46.82
N SER A 297 -18.20 10.37 46.35
CA SER A 297 -19.25 11.08 47.11
C SER A 297 -20.65 10.51 46.76
N ARG A 298 -21.51 10.38 47.79
CA ARG A 298 -22.83 9.70 47.82
C ARG A 298 -23.96 10.68 47.43
N GLY A 299 -24.94 10.36 46.58
CA GLY A 299 -26.24 9.68 46.82
C GLY A 299 -27.42 10.58 46.34
N PRO A 300 -28.72 10.18 46.31
CA PRO A 300 -29.35 8.85 46.38
C PRO A 300 -30.44 8.52 45.29
N SER A 301 -30.69 7.21 45.14
CA SER A 301 -31.91 6.41 44.80
C SER A 301 -33.05 6.92 43.88
N SER A 302 -33.43 6.08 42.88
CA SER A 302 -34.71 5.33 42.89
C SER A 302 -34.84 4.25 41.76
N ALA A 303 -35.21 3.03 42.19
CA ALA A 303 -36.04 1.95 41.60
C ALA A 303 -35.91 1.43 40.13
N SER A 304 -35.36 0.20 40.00
CA SER A 304 -35.88 -1.10 39.44
C SER A 304 -36.54 -1.24 38.03
N PRO A 305 -36.75 -2.47 37.49
CA PRO A 305 -35.76 -3.36 36.84
C PRO A 305 -36.20 -3.86 35.43
N GLY A 306 -35.26 -4.33 34.58
CA GLY A 306 -35.65 -4.95 33.30
C GLY A 306 -34.53 -5.56 32.44
N ASN A 307 -34.37 -6.87 32.58
CA ASN A 307 -33.90 -7.89 31.62
C ASN A 307 -32.52 -7.85 30.91
N TRP A 308 -31.94 -9.05 30.88
CA TRP A 308 -30.62 -9.42 30.43
C TRP A 308 -30.58 -9.83 28.94
N ALA A 309 -29.36 -9.74 28.40
CA ALA A 309 -28.80 -10.52 27.30
C ALA A 309 -29.09 -10.10 25.85
N THR A 310 -28.13 -9.40 25.22
CA THR A 310 -27.21 -10.04 24.26
C THR A 310 -26.05 -9.09 23.93
N ARG A 311 -24.82 -9.52 24.26
CA ARG A 311 -23.57 -8.82 23.97
C ARG A 311 -23.17 -9.03 22.51
N ARG A 312 -22.94 -7.94 21.77
CA ARG A 312 -22.06 -7.90 20.58
C ARG A 312 -20.73 -7.29 21.01
N PRO A 313 -19.56 -7.89 20.75
CA PRO A 313 -18.29 -7.24 21.06
C PRO A 313 -17.98 -6.13 20.04
N CYS A 314 -17.56 -5.00 20.60
CA CYS A 314 -17.16 -3.77 19.92
C CYS A 314 -16.01 -3.97 18.93
N ALA A 315 -16.12 -3.23 17.84
CA ALA A 315 -15.07 -2.97 16.86
C ALA A 315 -13.83 -2.32 17.51
N VAL A 316 -12.66 -2.67 16.98
CA VAL A 316 -11.39 -1.98 17.22
C VAL A 316 -11.53 -0.54 16.74
N ALA A 317 -11.47 0.41 17.68
CA ALA A 317 -11.50 1.83 17.40
C ALA A 317 -10.15 2.27 16.80
N VAL A 318 -10.19 2.70 15.54
CA VAL A 318 -9.14 3.52 14.92
C VAL A 318 -9.38 4.95 15.42
N THR A 319 -8.52 5.45 16.30
CA THR A 319 -8.60 6.82 16.80
C THR A 319 -8.11 7.78 15.71
N CYS A 320 -9.03 8.28 14.88
CA CYS A 320 -8.78 9.44 14.04
C CYS A 320 -8.76 10.69 14.93
N ILE A 321 -7.59 11.29 15.13
CA ILE A 321 -7.48 12.62 15.73
C ILE A 321 -8.05 13.63 14.72
N ARG A 322 -9.22 14.18 15.02
CA ARG A 322 -9.82 15.33 14.31
C ARG A 322 -9.02 16.60 14.65
N PRO A 323 -8.75 17.49 13.69
CA PRO A 323 -8.28 18.84 13.99
C PRO A 323 -9.46 19.67 14.51
N SER A 324 -9.33 20.23 15.72
CA SER A 324 -10.27 21.19 16.28
C SER A 324 -10.07 22.57 15.63
N SER A 325 -11.11 23.07 14.98
CA SER A 325 -11.23 24.47 14.57
C SER A 325 -12.50 25.06 15.18
N THR A 326 -12.35 25.98 16.14
CA THR A 326 -13.28 27.11 16.31
C THR A 326 -12.64 28.23 17.14
N THR A 327 -12.34 29.29 16.42
CA THR A 327 -12.40 30.74 16.71
C THR A 327 -13.09 31.17 18.01
N THR A 328 -12.41 31.99 18.81
CA THR A 328 -12.94 33.24 19.41
C THR A 328 -11.78 34.20 19.70
N SER A 329 -11.63 35.28 18.94
CA SER A 329 -10.82 36.43 19.37
C SER A 329 -11.62 37.71 19.16
N THR A 330 -12.24 38.17 20.23
CA THR A 330 -12.79 39.51 20.38
C THR A 330 -11.67 40.51 20.65
N GLY A 331 -11.50 41.45 19.71
CA GLY A 331 -11.21 42.87 19.90
C GLY A 331 -10.12 43.31 20.89
N ARG A 332 -9.07 43.94 20.36
CA ARG A 332 -8.62 45.26 20.83
C ARG A 332 -7.93 46.05 19.70
N ARG A 333 -8.47 47.25 19.48
CA ARG A 333 -7.97 48.36 18.64
C ARG A 333 -6.48 48.61 18.81
N TRP A 334 -5.77 48.88 17.72
CA TRP A 334 -4.77 49.96 17.63
C TRP A 334 -4.80 50.59 16.23
N ARG A 335 -4.49 51.89 16.20
CA ARG A 335 -4.90 52.93 15.26
C ARG A 335 -4.15 52.93 13.92
N CYS A 336 -4.81 53.55 12.94
CA CYS A 336 -4.32 54.06 11.67
C CYS A 336 -3.08 54.97 11.80
N CYS A 337 -2.17 54.86 10.82
CA CYS A 337 -1.38 55.90 10.12
C CYS A 337 -0.53 55.10 9.09
N GLY A 338 -0.60 55.21 7.77
CA GLY A 338 -0.85 56.38 6.93
C GLY A 338 0.48 57.00 6.50
N ARG A 339 1.12 56.47 5.43
CA ARG A 339 1.92 57.18 4.39
C ARG A 339 2.91 56.25 3.63
N ARG A 340 2.81 56.28 2.30
CA ARG A 340 3.91 56.18 1.29
C ARG A 340 3.99 57.56 0.61
N PRO A 341 4.97 57.87 -0.27
CA PRO A 341 6.43 57.68 -0.28
C PRO A 341 7.15 59.07 -0.39
N PRO A 342 8.46 59.20 -0.68
CA PRO A 342 9.04 59.18 -2.06
C PRO A 342 10.40 58.43 -2.11
N THR A 343 11.10 58.13 -3.21
CA THR A 343 11.11 58.46 -4.65
C THR A 343 11.68 57.24 -5.37
#